data_AF-A0A6L5FP05-F1
#
_entry.id   AF-A0A6L5FP05-F1
#
_cell.length_a   1.000
_cell.length_b   1.000
_cell.length_c   1.000
_cell.angle_alpha   90.00
_cell.angle_beta   90.00
_cell.angle_gamma   90.00
#
_symmetry.space_group_name_H-M   'P 1'
#
loop_
_entity.id
_entity.type
_entity.pdbx_description
1 polymer ?
#
loop_
_entity_poly.entity_id
_entity_poly.type
_entity_poly.pdbx_seq_one_letter_code
_entity_poly.pdbx_strand_id
1 'polypeptide(L)'
;MHCLRSQNRLVGTRTRGVGREMNERAWLVGVDSGGTFTDLIAVEQKAGEFRRAKVPSVSADPSAAVLDALGKLFADGVAPSSIALFVHGTAVATNALLEGKGVRAGLLITRGFRAVYEARGWSQPLGSDLVDVFYQKPPMLTPQWLTEEVTERHDYRGEVVTPLDEPGLRQSVRQLKAKGVEAIAVCFLFSFLNPTHEQHAAAIVAVVNPHFPATVNLYFPTAHLVYNTVLAALGQLNPARAVAPSGLGSGAITIGYRTSRAGKAAVLYELLYTSLGGTSRHDGAAMVMVMNHFTPGTPMEIFESEYPLRVRSYEVVRGSAGAGRYRGCLGYAREFEVLEDGVLTVRSSNHRFATPGYGDGSSPPPSRVILNPDRADREVLDILDTRHLKAGDVIRFERSGGAGFGPPAERAPEAVREDVRNGYVSPDAAAGIYGQPQEDP
;
A
#
# COMPACT_ATOMS: atom_id res chain seq x y z
N MET A 1 44.31 11.52 -22.69
CA MET A 1 42.88 11.25 -22.93
C MET A 1 42.69 9.75 -22.91
N HIS A 2 42.10 9.18 -21.86
CA HIS A 2 41.94 7.72 -21.72
C HIS A 2 40.55 7.37 -21.17
N CYS A 3 39.96 6.37 -21.80
CA CYS A 3 38.74 5.65 -21.44
C CYS A 3 39.12 4.16 -21.40
N LEU A 4 38.69 3.39 -20.38
CA LEU A 4 38.42 1.93 -20.38
C LEU A 4 38.33 1.33 -18.95
N ARG A 5 37.16 0.74 -18.67
CA ARG A 5 36.85 -0.61 -18.10
C ARG A 5 37.52 -1.20 -16.82
N SER A 6 36.62 -1.89 -16.07
CA SER A 6 36.77 -3.18 -15.34
C SER A 6 37.46 -3.14 -13.96
N GLN A 7 37.23 -4.01 -12.97
CA GLN A 7 36.29 -5.11 -12.64
C GLN A 7 36.64 -5.49 -11.17
N ASN A 8 35.65 -5.95 -10.39
CA ASN A 8 35.69 -7.06 -9.39
C ASN A 8 34.70 -6.79 -8.25
N ARG A 9 33.57 -7.50 -8.17
CA ARG A 9 33.40 -8.84 -7.55
C ARG A 9 33.91 -8.90 -6.11
N LEU A 10 33.02 -8.60 -5.16
CA LEU A 10 33.08 -9.14 -3.80
C LEU A 10 32.67 -10.62 -3.86
N VAL A 11 33.67 -11.49 -3.71
CA VAL A 11 33.53 -12.92 -3.43
C VAL A 11 33.05 -13.06 -1.99
N GLY A 12 32.04 -13.91 -1.78
CA GLY A 12 31.35 -14.04 -0.50
C GLY A 12 32.05 -14.91 0.53
N THR A 13 31.36 -15.11 1.66
CA THR A 13 31.38 -16.36 2.44
C THR A 13 30.21 -16.35 3.41
N ARG A 14 29.33 -17.36 3.34
CA ARG A 14 28.57 -17.83 4.50
C ARG A 14 29.43 -18.91 5.14
N THR A 15 29.81 -18.73 6.40
CA THR A 15 30.25 -19.82 7.27
C THR A 15 29.33 -19.87 8.48
N ARG A 16 28.89 -21.09 8.80
CA ARG A 16 27.98 -21.43 9.89
C ARG A 16 28.57 -21.05 11.25
N GLY A 17 27.69 -20.64 12.15
CA GLY A 17 27.77 -20.72 13.61
C GLY A 17 29.15 -20.56 14.25
N VAL A 18 29.42 -19.36 14.76
CA VAL A 18 30.36 -19.16 15.87
C VAL A 18 29.57 -18.38 16.92
N GLY A 19 29.67 -18.82 18.17
CA GLY A 19 28.86 -18.33 19.29
C GLY A 19 28.84 -16.81 19.41
N ARG A 20 27.77 -16.30 20.03
CA ARG A 20 27.81 -14.96 20.63
C ARG A 20 28.97 -14.95 21.63
N GLU A 21 30.16 -14.59 21.18
CA GLU A 21 31.10 -13.91 22.05
C GLU A 21 30.38 -12.64 22.48
N MET A 22 30.02 -12.59 23.76
CA MET A 22 29.66 -11.35 24.43
C MET A 22 30.79 -10.37 24.14
N ASN A 23 30.51 -9.36 23.32
CA ASN A 23 31.42 -8.26 23.08
C ASN A 23 31.91 -7.78 24.46
N GLU A 24 33.21 -7.88 24.72
CA GLU A 24 33.73 -7.73 26.09
C GLU A 24 33.49 -6.34 26.68
N ARG A 25 33.11 -5.37 25.83
CA ARG A 25 32.66 -4.04 26.21
C ARG A 25 31.28 -3.74 25.61
N ALA A 26 30.29 -3.50 26.46
CA ALA A 26 28.93 -3.18 26.05
C ALA A 26 28.59 -1.74 26.46
N TRP A 27 28.23 -0.90 25.49
CA TRP A 27 27.99 0.53 25.70
C TRP A 27 26.49 0.86 25.73
N LEU A 28 26.08 1.63 26.74
CA LEU A 28 24.78 2.30 26.80
C LEU A 28 24.97 3.74 26.33
N VAL A 29 24.25 4.15 25.30
CA VAL A 29 24.39 5.48 24.70
C VAL A 29 23.08 6.24 24.82
N GLY A 30 23.13 7.41 25.44
CA GLY A 30 22.03 8.37 25.49
C GLY A 30 22.39 9.62 24.71
N VAL A 31 21.49 10.10 23.86
CA VAL A 31 21.63 11.37 23.14
C VAL A 31 20.42 12.23 23.41
N ASP A 32 20.64 13.46 23.86
CA ASP A 32 19.61 14.48 23.99
C ASP A 32 19.84 15.61 22.99
N SER A 33 18.90 15.79 22.07
CA SER A 33 18.96 16.86 21.07
C SER A 33 18.08 18.04 21.50
N GLY A 34 18.74 19.10 21.98
CA GLY A 34 18.12 20.36 22.37
C GLY A 34 18.19 21.43 21.27
N GLY A 35 17.66 22.63 21.55
CA GLY A 35 17.60 23.73 20.57
C GLY A 35 18.96 24.35 20.21
N THR A 36 19.98 24.22 21.07
CA THR A 36 21.30 24.85 20.86
C THR A 36 22.43 23.82 20.72
N PHE A 37 22.39 22.75 21.52
CA PHE A 37 23.37 21.68 21.50
C PHE A 37 22.70 20.31 21.53
N THR A 38 23.37 19.34 20.94
CA THR A 38 23.07 17.92 21.09
C THR A 38 24.15 17.31 21.97
N ASP A 39 23.72 16.74 23.09
CA ASP A 39 24.57 16.14 24.10
C ASP A 39 24.48 14.62 24.01
N LEU A 40 25.63 13.94 23.95
CA LEU A 40 25.74 12.49 23.95
C LEU A 40 26.54 12.05 25.18
N ILE A 41 26.02 11.05 25.87
CA ILE A 41 26.70 10.33 26.96
C ILE A 41 26.73 8.86 26.60
N ALA A 42 27.89 8.23 26.74
CA ALA A 42 28.04 6.79 26.62
C ALA A 42 28.72 6.22 27.86
N VAL A 43 28.21 5.07 28.33
CA VAL A 43 28.70 4.37 29.53
C VAL A 43 28.98 2.91 29.18
N GLU A 44 30.18 2.44 29.46
CA GLU A 44 30.55 1.03 29.33
C GLU A 44 30.12 0.26 30.57
N GLN A 45 29.41 -0.86 30.38
CA GLN A 45 28.70 -1.56 31.47
C GLN A 45 29.60 -2.29 32.48
N LYS A 46 30.82 -2.70 32.11
CA LYS A 46 31.69 -3.51 32.99
C LYS A 46 32.74 -2.68 33.73
N ALA A 47 33.47 -1.85 33.01
CA ALA A 47 34.53 -0.98 33.52
C ALA A 47 33.99 0.35 34.05
N GLY A 48 32.73 0.69 33.77
CA GLY A 48 32.13 1.98 34.14
C GLY A 48 32.79 3.15 33.42
N GLU A 49 33.33 2.92 32.23
CA GLU A 49 34.01 3.93 31.45
C GLU A 49 33.01 4.91 30.85
N PHE A 50 33.28 6.21 30.95
CA PHE A 50 32.40 7.28 30.45
C PHE A 50 33.00 7.97 29.22
N ARG A 51 32.14 8.26 28.25
CA ARG A 51 32.43 9.12 27.09
C ARG A 51 31.33 10.16 26.94
N ARG A 52 31.72 11.34 26.47
CA ARG A 52 30.80 12.44 26.19
C ARG A 52 31.13 13.08 24.85
N ALA A 53 30.11 13.44 24.10
CA ALA A 53 30.26 14.32 22.95
C ALA A 53 29.23 15.43 23.04
N LYS A 54 29.67 16.66 22.76
CA LYS A 54 28.78 17.82 22.62
C LYS A 54 29.01 18.39 21.23
N VAL A 55 27.92 18.56 20.49
CA VAL A 55 27.95 19.13 19.14
C VAL A 55 26.88 20.22 19.03
N PRO A 56 27.11 21.26 18.23
CA PRO A 56 26.06 22.24 17.92
C PRO A 56 24.84 21.53 17.31
N SER A 57 23.63 21.91 17.72
CA SER A 57 22.42 21.41 17.08
C SER A 57 22.23 22.06 15.70
N VAL A 58 21.73 21.29 14.75
CA VAL A 58 21.40 21.77 13.40
C VAL A 58 19.88 21.89 13.27
N SER A 59 19.36 23.11 13.28
CA SER A 59 17.92 23.38 13.32
C SER A 59 17.18 22.87 12.08
N ALA A 60 17.86 22.84 10.93
CA ALA A 60 17.31 22.40 9.65
C ALA A 60 17.26 20.86 9.51
N ASP A 61 18.14 20.14 10.22
CA ASP A 61 18.18 18.68 10.26
C ASP A 61 18.79 18.20 11.60
N PRO A 62 17.96 17.99 12.63
CA PRO A 62 18.42 17.52 13.93
C PRO A 62 19.15 16.17 13.88
N SER A 63 18.86 15.34 12.85
CA SER A 63 19.49 14.03 12.67
C SER A 63 20.99 14.14 12.39
N ALA A 64 21.41 15.20 11.68
CA ALA A 64 22.82 15.46 11.39
C ALA A 64 23.64 15.66 12.67
N ALA A 65 23.09 16.40 13.65
CA ALA A 65 23.76 16.62 14.94
C ALA A 65 23.90 15.31 15.74
N VAL A 66 22.92 14.42 15.70
CA VAL A 66 23.01 13.10 16.35
C VAL A 66 24.10 12.24 15.69
N LEU A 67 24.17 12.25 14.36
CA LEU A 67 25.19 11.52 13.60
C LEU A 67 26.60 12.06 13.85
N ASP A 68 26.77 13.38 13.95
CA ASP A 68 28.06 13.99 14.29
C ASP A 68 28.52 13.63 15.70
N ALA A 69 27.60 13.60 16.66
CA ALA A 69 27.90 13.17 18.03
C ALA A 69 28.33 11.69 18.09
N LEU A 70 27.64 10.82 17.34
CA LEU A 70 28.02 9.42 17.20
C LEU A 70 29.35 9.25 16.46
N GLY A 71 29.61 10.06 15.43
CA GLY A 71 30.88 10.08 14.71
C GLY A 71 32.07 10.39 15.62
N LYS A 72 31.92 11.33 16.54
CA LYS A 72 32.92 11.61 17.59
C LYS A 72 33.12 10.43 18.53
N LEU A 73 32.02 9.80 18.97
CA LEU A 73 32.09 8.60 19.83
C LEU A 73 32.84 7.44 19.15
N PHE A 74 32.63 7.26 17.84
CA PHE A 74 33.33 6.24 17.05
C PHE A 74 34.80 6.59 16.81
N ALA A 75 35.12 7.86 16.57
CA ALA A 75 36.49 8.34 16.48
C ALA A 75 37.27 8.14 17.80
N ASP A 76 36.57 8.21 18.94
CA ASP A 76 37.13 7.95 20.28
C ASP A 76 37.26 6.45 20.61
N GLY A 77 37.08 5.56 19.62
CA GLY A 77 37.38 4.14 19.72
C GLY A 77 36.22 3.24 20.16
N VAL A 78 35.01 3.77 20.29
CA VAL A 78 33.82 2.94 20.56
C VAL A 78 33.34 2.30 19.24
N ALA A 79 33.37 0.98 19.14
CA ALA A 79 32.90 0.30 17.95
C ALA A 79 31.35 0.37 17.85
N PRO A 80 30.76 0.66 16.68
CA PRO A 80 29.29 0.67 16.52
C PRO A 80 28.62 -0.64 16.94
N SER A 81 29.27 -1.78 16.69
CA SER A 81 28.82 -3.12 17.08
C SER A 81 28.85 -3.39 18.60
N SER A 82 29.41 -2.47 19.39
CA SER A 82 29.50 -2.57 20.86
C SER A 82 28.42 -1.79 21.59
N ILE A 83 27.57 -1.02 20.88
CA ILE A 83 26.43 -0.31 21.46
C ILE A 83 25.30 -1.31 21.71
N ALA A 84 24.98 -1.55 22.97
CA ALA A 84 23.93 -2.48 23.39
C ALA A 84 22.54 -1.82 23.47
N LEU A 85 22.49 -0.52 23.78
CA LEU A 85 21.26 0.28 23.86
C LEU A 85 21.55 1.71 23.42
N PHE A 86 20.66 2.26 22.60
CA PHE A 86 20.67 3.65 22.18
C PHE A 86 19.34 4.30 22.56
N VAL A 87 19.40 5.38 23.35
CA VAL A 87 18.24 6.15 23.78
C VAL A 87 18.37 7.57 23.22
N HIS A 88 17.34 8.01 22.49
CA HIS A 88 17.29 9.35 21.92
C HIS A 88 16.20 10.18 22.60
N GLY A 89 16.62 11.19 23.36
CA GLY A 89 15.78 12.28 23.84
C GLY A 89 15.84 13.45 22.85
N THR A 90 14.72 14.13 22.65
CA THR A 90 14.69 15.35 21.84
C THR A 90 13.64 16.33 22.35
N ALA A 91 14.02 17.61 22.40
CA ALA A 91 13.12 18.71 22.69
C ALA A 91 12.49 19.31 21.42
N VAL A 92 12.72 18.73 20.24
CA VAL A 92 12.24 19.27 18.95
C VAL A 92 10.71 19.33 18.91
N ALA A 93 10.02 18.29 19.37
CA ALA A 93 8.55 18.26 19.37
C ALA A 93 7.94 19.30 20.33
N THR A 94 8.51 19.45 21.53
CA THR A 94 8.05 20.41 22.52
C THR A 94 8.35 21.85 22.10
N ASN A 95 9.53 22.11 21.51
CA ASN A 95 9.88 23.43 21.00
C ASN A 95 9.04 23.81 19.77
N ALA A 96 8.78 22.86 18.87
CA ALA A 96 7.87 23.08 17.73
C ALA A 96 6.46 23.48 18.20
N LEU A 97 5.95 22.86 19.27
CA LEU A 97 4.67 23.22 19.87
C LEU A 97 4.69 24.62 20.51
N LEU A 98 5.75 24.95 21.27
CA LEU A 98 5.91 26.26 21.93
C LEU A 98 6.08 27.40 20.92
N GLU A 99 6.79 27.15 19.83
CA GLU A 99 7.08 28.13 18.77
C GLU A 99 5.98 28.17 17.70
N GLY A 100 4.96 27.32 17.79
CA GLY A 100 3.88 27.20 16.81
C GLY A 100 4.36 26.76 15.42
N LYS A 101 5.51 26.09 15.33
CA LYS A 101 6.09 25.59 14.08
C LYS A 101 5.46 24.25 13.75
N GLY A 102 4.65 24.21 12.68
CA GLY A 102 3.99 23.00 12.20
C GLY A 102 3.22 23.26 10.92
N VAL A 103 2.62 22.19 10.39
CA VAL A 103 1.72 22.26 9.23
C VAL A 103 0.31 22.61 9.67
N ARG A 104 -0.54 23.06 8.73
CA ARG A 104 -1.94 23.33 9.06
C ARG A 104 -2.67 22.03 9.38
N ALA A 105 -3.01 21.82 10.64
CA ALA A 105 -3.74 20.63 11.08
C ALA A 105 -5.26 20.83 11.04
N GLY A 106 -6.00 19.77 10.73
CA GLY A 106 -7.44 19.64 10.84
C GLY A 106 -7.80 18.55 11.86
N LEU A 107 -8.98 18.64 12.46
CA LEU A 107 -9.43 17.76 13.53
C LEU A 107 -10.74 17.07 13.13
N LEU A 108 -10.76 15.74 13.20
CA LEU A 108 -11.95 14.92 13.08
C LEU A 108 -12.36 14.42 14.45
N ILE A 109 -13.63 14.64 14.81
CA ILE A 109 -14.18 14.32 16.13
C ILE A 109 -15.56 13.69 16.01
N THR A 110 -15.99 13.01 17.07
CA THR A 110 -17.34 12.47 17.16
C THR A 110 -18.40 13.55 17.01
N ARG A 111 -19.42 13.28 16.18
CA ARG A 111 -20.56 14.17 15.98
C ARG A 111 -21.27 14.50 17.28
N GLY A 112 -21.51 15.79 17.49
CA GLY A 112 -22.09 16.36 18.70
C GLY A 112 -21.06 16.76 19.76
N PHE A 113 -19.75 16.57 19.52
CA PHE A 113 -18.68 16.82 20.50
C PHE A 113 -17.73 17.96 20.12
N ARG A 114 -18.12 18.80 19.16
CA ARG A 114 -17.33 19.96 18.67
C ARG A 114 -16.84 20.92 19.75
N ALA A 115 -17.60 21.08 20.82
CA ALA A 115 -17.24 21.96 21.93
C ALA A 115 -16.08 21.44 22.79
N VAL A 116 -15.75 20.14 22.76
CA VAL A 116 -14.77 19.54 23.69
C VAL A 116 -13.40 20.20 23.57
N TYR A 117 -12.93 20.46 22.35
CA TYR A 117 -11.62 21.06 22.11
C TYR A 117 -11.56 22.54 22.52
N GLU A 118 -12.66 23.28 22.38
CA GLU A 118 -12.80 24.67 22.84
C GLU A 118 -12.87 24.76 24.38
N ALA A 119 -13.62 23.83 24.96
CA ALA A 119 -13.85 23.77 26.39
C ALA A 119 -12.56 23.43 27.16
N ARG A 120 -11.70 22.57 26.59
CA ARG A 120 -10.44 22.09 27.20
C ARG A 120 -10.64 21.56 28.62
N GLY A 121 -11.74 20.84 28.84
CA GLY A 121 -12.10 20.35 30.17
C GLY A 121 -12.34 21.46 31.20
N TRP A 122 -12.78 22.65 30.74
CA TRP A 122 -12.87 23.85 31.58
C TRP A 122 -11.52 24.26 32.18
N SER A 123 -10.43 24.07 31.42
CA SER A 123 -9.08 24.44 31.83
C SER A 123 -9.08 25.87 32.37
N GLN A 124 -8.76 26.01 33.65
CA GLN A 124 -8.69 27.31 34.30
C GLN A 124 -7.32 27.95 34.03
N PRO A 125 -7.25 29.29 33.98
CA PRO A 125 -5.98 30.00 34.05
C PRO A 125 -5.19 29.60 35.31
N LEU A 126 -3.88 29.80 35.28
CA LEU A 126 -3.02 29.57 36.45
C LEU A 126 -2.55 30.91 37.03
N GLY A 127 -2.23 30.94 38.32
CA GLY A 127 -1.64 32.11 38.97
C GLY A 127 -2.58 33.32 39.05
N SER A 128 -2.08 34.51 38.69
CA SER A 128 -2.83 35.77 38.75
C SER A 128 -4.06 35.82 37.84
N ASP A 129 -4.10 34.98 36.80
CA ASP A 129 -5.12 35.03 35.76
C ASP A 129 -6.45 34.39 36.21
N LEU A 130 -6.48 33.69 37.35
CA LEU A 130 -7.67 32.99 37.87
C LEU A 130 -8.89 33.90 38.08
N VAL A 131 -8.67 35.19 38.34
CA VAL A 131 -9.72 36.19 38.56
C VAL A 131 -9.71 37.28 37.48
N ASP A 132 -8.89 37.12 36.44
CA ASP A 132 -8.81 38.09 35.35
C ASP A 132 -9.93 37.85 34.33
N VAL A 133 -10.89 38.78 34.28
CA VAL A 133 -12.01 38.75 33.33
C VAL A 133 -11.58 39.04 31.88
N PHE A 134 -10.36 39.54 31.68
CA PHE A 134 -9.75 39.74 30.37
C PHE A 134 -8.92 38.54 29.91
N TYR A 135 -8.89 37.45 30.68
CA TYR A 135 -8.15 36.23 30.33
C TYR A 135 -8.52 35.73 28.93
N GLN A 136 -7.48 35.48 28.13
CA GLN A 136 -7.61 34.88 26.81
C GLN A 136 -6.99 33.49 26.81
N LYS A 137 -7.77 32.50 26.35
CA LYS A 137 -7.25 31.14 26.17
C LYS A 137 -6.15 31.14 25.10
N PRO A 138 -5.09 30.34 25.27
CA PRO A 138 -4.09 30.15 24.23
C PRO A 138 -4.72 29.71 22.90
N PRO A 139 -4.19 30.14 21.75
CA PRO A 139 -4.75 29.76 20.45
C PRO A 139 -4.78 28.23 20.29
N MET A 140 -5.80 27.74 19.58
CA MET A 140 -5.91 26.32 19.26
C MET A 140 -4.94 25.93 18.14
N LEU A 141 -4.40 24.72 18.21
CA LEU A 141 -3.67 24.12 17.07
C LEU A 141 -4.62 23.88 15.90
N THR A 142 -5.90 23.62 16.20
CA THR A 142 -6.94 23.34 15.23
C THR A 142 -8.19 24.15 15.53
N PRO A 143 -8.35 25.36 14.96
CA PRO A 143 -9.53 26.19 15.21
C PRO A 143 -10.82 25.53 14.71
N GLN A 144 -11.98 25.97 15.21
CA GLN A 144 -13.29 25.38 14.90
C GLN A 144 -13.61 25.24 13.42
N TRP A 145 -13.16 26.18 12.58
CA TRP A 145 -13.36 26.13 11.14
C TRP A 145 -12.49 25.06 10.44
N LEU A 146 -11.47 24.53 11.13
CA LEU A 146 -10.65 23.37 10.75
C LEU A 146 -11.02 22.08 11.51
N THR A 147 -12.14 22.09 12.23
CA THR A 147 -12.69 20.91 12.89
C THR A 147 -13.90 20.40 12.10
N GLU A 148 -13.97 19.10 11.83
CA GLU A 148 -15.14 18.46 11.26
C GLU A 148 -15.64 17.33 12.16
N GLU A 149 -16.96 17.14 12.15
CA GLU A 149 -17.63 16.10 12.93
C GLU A 149 -17.90 14.89 12.05
N VAL A 150 -17.68 13.70 12.60
CA VAL A 150 -17.89 12.42 11.93
C VAL A 150 -19.01 11.69 12.67
N THR A 151 -19.92 11.08 11.90
CA THR A 151 -21.01 10.31 12.49
C THR A 151 -20.48 8.93 12.88
N GLU A 152 -20.07 8.78 14.12
CA GLU A 152 -19.72 7.50 14.75
C GLU A 152 -19.92 7.58 16.26
N ARG A 153 -20.05 6.45 16.97
CA ARG A 153 -20.15 6.46 18.44
C ARG A 153 -19.81 5.12 19.09
N HIS A 154 -19.01 5.18 20.15
CA HIS A 154 -18.89 4.11 21.14
C HIS A 154 -19.52 4.53 22.47
N ASP A 155 -19.91 3.55 23.29
CA ASP A 155 -20.30 3.77 24.68
C ASP A 155 -19.12 3.63 25.66
N TYR A 156 -19.41 3.76 26.96
CA TYR A 156 -18.40 3.68 28.03
C TYR A 156 -17.79 2.28 28.22
N ARG A 157 -18.35 1.25 27.57
CA ARG A 157 -17.79 -0.12 27.55
C ARG A 157 -16.95 -0.38 26.29
N GLY A 158 -16.92 0.58 25.35
CA GLY A 158 -16.28 0.42 24.06
C GLY A 158 -17.16 -0.27 23.00
N GLU A 159 -18.45 -0.46 23.28
CA GLU A 159 -19.40 -1.06 22.36
C GLU A 159 -19.87 -0.02 21.33
N VAL A 160 -20.06 -0.45 20.08
CA VAL A 160 -20.49 0.44 19.00
C VAL A 160 -21.96 0.80 19.18
N VAL A 161 -22.24 2.08 19.41
CA VAL A 161 -23.61 2.65 19.45
C VAL A 161 -24.03 3.12 18.06
N THR A 162 -23.11 3.79 17.36
CA THR A 162 -23.33 4.28 16.00
C THR A 162 -22.12 3.86 15.15
N PRO A 163 -22.31 3.06 14.10
CA PRO A 163 -21.22 2.69 13.19
C PRO A 163 -20.56 3.92 12.54
N LEU A 164 -19.31 3.79 12.13
CA LEU A 164 -18.60 4.83 11.38
C LEU A 164 -19.27 5.08 10.01
N ASP A 165 -19.74 6.30 9.80
CA ASP A 165 -20.24 6.79 8.50
C ASP A 165 -19.07 7.15 7.57
N GLU A 166 -18.60 6.17 6.80
CA GLU A 166 -17.51 6.38 5.84
C GLU A 166 -17.81 7.45 4.77
N PRO A 167 -19.00 7.50 4.13
CA PRO A 167 -19.33 8.57 3.19
C PRO A 167 -19.21 9.96 3.81
N GLY A 168 -19.75 10.15 5.01
CA GLY A 168 -19.66 11.40 5.76
C GLY A 168 -18.22 11.76 6.10
N LEU A 169 -17.44 10.80 6.62
CA LEU A 169 -16.02 10.96 6.89
C LEU A 169 -15.25 11.45 5.65
N ARG A 170 -15.44 10.80 4.49
CA ARG A 170 -14.74 11.19 3.24
C ARG A 170 -15.10 12.61 2.81
N GLN A 171 -16.34 13.04 3.04
CA GLN A 171 -16.76 14.42 2.79
C GLN A 171 -16.04 15.40 3.72
N SER A 172 -16.00 15.12 5.02
CA SER A 172 -15.29 15.93 6.02
C SER A 172 -13.80 16.06 5.69
N VAL A 173 -13.14 14.97 5.28
CA VAL A 173 -11.73 14.98 4.85
C VAL A 173 -11.52 15.88 3.62
N ARG A 174 -12.41 15.81 2.62
CA ARG A 174 -12.34 16.70 1.45
C ARG A 174 -12.53 18.17 1.83
N GLN A 175 -13.41 18.48 2.77
CA GLN A 175 -13.63 19.84 3.25
C GLN A 175 -12.40 20.39 3.99
N LEU A 176 -11.79 19.59 4.86
CA LEU A 176 -10.53 19.95 5.52
C LEU A 176 -9.41 20.19 4.49
N LYS A 177 -9.28 19.30 3.49
CA LYS A 177 -8.30 19.47 2.42
C LYS A 177 -8.53 20.75 1.62
N ALA A 178 -9.78 21.09 1.29
CA ALA A 178 -10.12 22.33 0.60
C ALA A 178 -9.76 23.60 1.40
N LYS A 179 -9.69 23.49 2.74
CA LYS A 179 -9.23 24.55 3.67
C LYS A 179 -7.70 24.63 3.81
N GLY A 180 -6.97 23.83 3.01
CA GLY A 180 -5.51 23.77 3.02
C GLY A 180 -4.92 23.00 4.20
N VAL A 181 -5.68 22.05 4.78
CA VAL A 181 -5.17 21.17 5.83
C VAL A 181 -4.16 20.17 5.27
N GLU A 182 -3.02 20.09 5.94
CA GLU A 182 -1.86 19.25 5.63
C GLU A 182 -1.64 18.14 6.65
N ALA A 183 -2.41 18.07 7.74
CA ALA A 183 -2.40 16.96 8.67
C ALA A 183 -3.77 16.81 9.32
N ILE A 184 -4.27 15.59 9.50
CA ILE A 184 -5.57 15.36 10.14
C ILE A 184 -5.37 14.53 11.40
N ALA A 185 -5.79 15.08 12.54
CA ALA A 185 -5.94 14.35 13.78
C ALA A 185 -7.34 13.73 13.83
N VAL A 186 -7.44 12.46 14.22
CA VAL A 186 -8.72 11.78 14.46
C VAL A 186 -8.83 11.53 15.96
N CYS A 187 -9.89 12.02 16.59
CA CYS A 187 -10.11 11.90 18.03
C CYS A 187 -11.59 11.60 18.31
N PHE A 188 -11.91 10.31 18.40
CA PHE A 188 -13.26 9.83 18.65
C PHE A 188 -13.46 9.47 20.12
N LEU A 189 -14.67 9.67 20.65
CA LEU A 189 -14.95 9.37 22.04
C LEU A 189 -14.78 7.86 22.30
N PHE A 190 -14.13 7.53 23.42
CA PHE A 190 -13.82 6.16 23.86
C PHE A 190 -12.90 5.36 22.94
N SER A 191 -12.16 6.01 22.03
CA SER A 191 -11.19 5.32 21.16
C SER A 191 -10.07 4.60 21.92
N PHE A 192 -9.74 5.06 23.14
CA PHE A 192 -8.80 4.39 24.04
C PHE A 192 -9.30 3.03 24.57
N LEU A 193 -10.62 2.78 24.56
CA LEU A 193 -11.21 1.47 24.86
C LEU A 193 -11.36 0.64 23.58
N ASN A 194 -11.77 1.27 22.48
CA ASN A 194 -11.96 0.62 21.19
C ASN A 194 -11.47 1.53 20.04
N PRO A 195 -10.25 1.30 19.49
CA PRO A 195 -9.65 2.18 18.49
C PRO A 195 -10.13 1.89 17.06
N THR A 196 -11.06 0.96 16.85
CA THR A 196 -11.42 0.45 15.52
C THR A 196 -11.88 1.55 14.56
N HIS A 197 -12.73 2.48 15.02
CA HIS A 197 -13.19 3.60 14.18
C HIS A 197 -12.07 4.60 13.85
N GLU A 198 -11.17 4.92 14.79
CA GLU A 198 -10.04 5.83 14.51
C GLU A 198 -9.06 5.20 13.52
N GLN A 199 -8.74 3.92 13.69
CA GLN A 199 -7.87 3.18 12.78
C GLN A 199 -8.47 3.11 11.38
N HIS A 200 -9.78 2.84 11.28
CA HIS A 200 -10.48 2.81 10.00
C HIS A 200 -10.52 4.20 9.35
N ALA A 201 -10.81 5.25 10.12
CA ALA A 201 -10.80 6.61 9.61
C ALA A 201 -9.41 7.06 9.14
N ALA A 202 -8.36 6.74 9.90
CA ALA A 202 -6.98 7.01 9.53
C ALA A 202 -6.58 6.30 8.23
N ALA A 203 -6.99 5.05 8.04
CA ALA A 203 -6.77 4.32 6.79
C ALA A 203 -7.44 5.02 5.60
N ILE A 204 -8.68 5.49 5.77
CA ILE A 204 -9.41 6.23 4.74
C ILE A 204 -8.71 7.55 4.38
N VAL A 205 -8.20 8.27 5.38
CA VAL A 205 -7.44 9.52 5.19
C VAL A 205 -6.11 9.26 4.46
N ALA A 206 -5.38 8.23 4.86
CA ALA A 206 -4.03 7.93 4.36
C ALA A 206 -4.03 7.41 2.90
N VAL A 207 -5.02 6.62 2.49
CA VAL A 207 -5.04 5.97 1.17
C VAL A 207 -5.07 6.95 -0.01
N VAL A 208 -5.67 8.13 0.15
CA VAL A 208 -5.87 9.11 -0.94
C VAL A 208 -5.00 10.36 -0.82
N ASN A 209 -4.27 10.52 0.29
CA ASN A 209 -3.43 11.67 0.56
C ASN A 209 -2.31 11.32 1.55
N PRO A 210 -1.40 10.41 1.18
CA PRO A 210 -0.33 9.99 2.09
C PRO A 210 0.61 11.16 2.38
N HIS A 211 0.93 11.37 3.66
CA HIS A 211 1.98 12.29 4.08
C HIS A 211 3.20 11.51 4.53
N PHE A 212 4.39 11.97 4.14
CA PHE A 212 5.65 11.36 4.57
C PHE A 212 5.71 11.25 6.10
N PRO A 213 6.11 10.10 6.69
CA PRO A 213 6.71 8.92 6.07
C PRO A 213 5.74 7.75 5.78
N ALA A 214 4.45 8.02 5.49
CA ALA A 214 3.47 6.98 5.21
C ALA A 214 3.91 6.02 4.10
N THR A 215 3.62 4.73 4.29
CA THR A 215 3.99 3.68 3.34
C THR A 215 3.09 3.72 2.10
N VAL A 216 3.69 3.79 0.92
CA VAL A 216 2.98 3.95 -0.36
C VAL A 216 3.25 2.82 -1.36
N ASN A 217 3.90 1.72 -0.97
CA ASN A 217 4.37 0.69 -1.89
C ASN A 217 3.24 0.03 -2.74
N LEU A 218 1.99 0.06 -2.28
CA LEU A 218 0.80 -0.42 -3.00
C LEU A 218 -0.07 0.69 -3.61
N TYR A 219 0.48 1.87 -3.89
CA TYR A 219 -0.30 2.96 -4.49
C TYR A 219 -0.92 2.60 -5.85
N PHE A 220 -0.27 1.69 -6.60
CA PHE A 220 -0.62 1.41 -7.99
C PHE A 220 -1.99 0.69 -8.15
N PRO A 221 -2.29 -0.42 -7.44
CA PRO A 221 -3.64 -0.97 -7.40
C PRO A 221 -4.71 0.04 -6.97
N THR A 222 -4.39 0.87 -5.96
CA THR A 222 -5.29 1.93 -5.47
C THR A 222 -5.59 2.96 -6.55
N ALA A 223 -4.58 3.40 -7.30
CA ALA A 223 -4.75 4.34 -8.40
C ALA A 223 -5.68 3.80 -9.50
N HIS A 224 -5.57 2.51 -9.85
CA HIS A 224 -6.48 1.88 -10.83
C HIS A 224 -7.92 1.78 -10.32
N LEU A 225 -8.13 1.49 -9.03
CA LEU A 225 -9.47 1.50 -8.45
C LEU A 225 -10.08 2.90 -8.52
N VAL A 226 -9.31 3.94 -8.18
CA VAL A 226 -9.76 5.34 -8.30
C VAL A 226 -10.09 5.68 -9.74
N TYR A 227 -9.23 5.31 -10.70
CA TYR A 227 -9.46 5.53 -12.12
C TYR A 227 -10.76 4.87 -12.61
N ASN A 228 -10.98 3.59 -12.28
CA ASN A 228 -12.21 2.88 -12.63
C ASN A 228 -13.45 3.53 -12.01
N THR A 229 -13.34 4.02 -10.77
CA THR A 229 -14.43 4.74 -10.09
C THR A 229 -14.78 6.05 -10.80
N VAL A 230 -13.76 6.81 -11.21
CA VAL A 230 -13.95 8.05 -11.99
C VAL A 230 -14.60 7.75 -13.34
N LEU A 231 -14.13 6.72 -14.07
CA LEU A 231 -14.75 6.33 -15.34
C LEU A 231 -16.20 5.91 -15.18
N ALA A 232 -16.52 5.12 -14.15
CA ALA A 232 -17.89 4.72 -13.87
C ALA A 232 -18.80 5.93 -13.59
N ALA A 233 -18.31 6.91 -12.83
CA ALA A 233 -19.03 8.16 -12.56
C ALA A 233 -19.22 9.00 -13.84
N LEU A 234 -18.19 9.15 -14.68
CA LEU A 234 -18.29 9.84 -15.97
C LEU A 234 -19.27 9.14 -16.92
N GLY A 235 -19.34 7.81 -16.88
CA GLY A 235 -20.31 7.03 -17.65
C GLY A 235 -21.75 7.36 -17.30
N GLN A 236 -22.06 7.67 -16.03
CA GLN A 236 -23.39 8.12 -15.62
C GLN A 236 -23.76 9.48 -16.23
N LEU A 237 -22.78 10.36 -16.44
CA LEU A 237 -23.00 11.67 -17.08
C LEU A 237 -23.15 11.54 -18.60
N ASN A 238 -22.41 10.63 -19.23
CA ASN A 238 -22.47 10.38 -20.67
C ASN A 238 -22.56 8.88 -20.97
N PRO A 239 -23.78 8.30 -20.95
CA PRO A 239 -23.98 6.87 -21.21
C PRO A 239 -23.44 6.41 -22.57
N ALA A 240 -23.43 7.28 -23.59
CA ALA A 240 -22.93 6.97 -24.92
C ALA A 240 -21.39 6.85 -25.00
N ARG A 241 -20.67 7.20 -23.92
CA ARG A 241 -19.24 7.00 -23.74
C ARG A 241 -18.93 6.20 -22.47
N ALA A 242 -19.93 5.57 -21.87
CA ALA A 242 -19.74 4.77 -20.67
C ALA A 242 -18.90 3.52 -21.00
N VAL A 243 -18.09 3.14 -20.02
CA VAL A 243 -17.18 2.00 -20.06
C VAL A 243 -17.35 1.27 -18.73
N ALA A 244 -17.58 -0.04 -18.80
CA ALA A 244 -17.56 -0.89 -17.63
C ALA A 244 -16.14 -0.95 -17.07
N PRO A 245 -15.98 -1.03 -15.75
CA PRO A 245 -14.67 -1.09 -15.13
C PRO A 245 -13.75 -2.19 -15.69
N SER A 246 -12.45 -1.92 -15.76
CA SER A 246 -11.46 -2.95 -16.09
C SER A 246 -11.40 -4.03 -15.00
N GLY A 247 -10.70 -5.12 -15.29
CA GLY A 247 -10.31 -6.05 -14.24
C GLY A 247 -9.51 -5.32 -13.18
N LEU A 248 -9.85 -5.54 -11.91
CA LEU A 248 -8.97 -5.20 -10.80
C LEU A 248 -8.02 -6.38 -10.57
N GLY A 249 -6.86 -6.16 -9.94
CA GLY A 249 -5.81 -7.19 -9.86
C GLY A 249 -4.54 -6.84 -10.59
N SER A 250 -4.37 -5.59 -11.02
CA SER A 250 -3.05 -5.12 -11.42
C SER A 250 -2.11 -5.12 -10.21
N GLY A 251 -0.82 -5.28 -10.49
CA GLY A 251 0.21 -5.33 -9.46
C GLY A 251 1.56 -5.64 -10.07
N ALA A 252 2.45 -6.13 -9.23
CA ALA A 252 3.77 -6.55 -9.63
C ALA A 252 4.23 -7.74 -8.80
N ILE A 253 5.09 -8.55 -9.37
CA ILE A 253 5.80 -9.59 -8.64
C ILE A 253 7.29 -9.29 -8.70
N THR A 254 8.00 -9.74 -7.68
CA THR A 254 9.44 -9.85 -7.76
C THR A 254 9.90 -11.24 -7.44
N ILE A 255 10.85 -11.76 -8.21
CA ILE A 255 11.54 -13.00 -7.85
C ILE A 255 13.03 -12.71 -7.78
N GLY A 256 13.57 -12.77 -6.57
CA GLY A 256 14.99 -12.57 -6.30
C GLY A 256 15.77 -13.89 -6.37
N TYR A 257 16.86 -13.88 -7.14
CA TYR A 257 17.80 -14.98 -7.26
C TYR A 257 19.19 -14.55 -6.80
N ARG A 258 19.89 -15.46 -6.13
CA ARG A 258 21.30 -15.25 -5.76
C ARG A 258 22.19 -15.19 -7.01
N THR A 259 21.84 -15.97 -8.02
CA THR A 259 22.59 -16.09 -9.27
C THR A 259 21.58 -16.27 -10.40
N SER A 260 21.63 -15.38 -11.39
CA SER A 260 20.91 -15.49 -12.67
C SER A 260 21.69 -16.35 -13.65
N ARG A 261 21.12 -16.58 -14.83
CA ARG A 261 21.83 -17.24 -15.94
C ARG A 261 23.10 -16.51 -16.37
N ALA A 262 23.16 -15.19 -16.16
CA ALA A 262 24.36 -14.38 -16.39
C ALA A 262 25.41 -14.45 -15.25
N GLY A 263 25.20 -15.30 -14.24
CA GLY A 263 26.13 -15.48 -13.12
C GLY A 263 26.16 -14.34 -12.11
N LYS A 264 25.12 -13.50 -12.05
CA LYS A 264 24.99 -12.35 -11.13
C LYS A 264 23.70 -12.42 -10.34
N ALA A 265 23.65 -11.85 -9.14
CA ALA A 265 22.37 -11.66 -8.44
C ALA A 265 21.40 -10.87 -9.33
N ALA A 266 20.14 -11.30 -9.36
CA ALA A 266 19.12 -10.69 -10.20
C ALA A 266 17.78 -10.69 -9.49
N VAL A 267 16.97 -9.69 -9.81
CA VAL A 267 15.57 -9.61 -9.42
C VAL A 267 14.77 -9.54 -10.71
N LEU A 268 13.91 -10.53 -10.94
CA LEU A 268 12.83 -10.37 -11.90
C LEU A 268 11.85 -9.39 -11.28
N TYR A 269 11.50 -8.32 -11.99
CA TYR A 269 10.40 -7.44 -11.63
C TYR A 269 9.42 -7.47 -12.79
N GLU A 270 8.25 -8.08 -12.58
CA GLU A 270 7.23 -8.20 -13.62
C GLU A 270 5.97 -7.46 -13.21
N LEU A 271 5.46 -6.64 -14.13
CA LEU A 271 4.17 -5.99 -13.99
C LEU A 271 3.08 -6.96 -14.44
N LEU A 272 2.09 -7.14 -13.60
CA LEU A 272 0.90 -7.92 -13.91
C LEU A 272 -0.26 -6.95 -14.08
N TYR A 273 -0.88 -6.93 -15.24
CA TYR A 273 -2.09 -6.14 -15.48
C TYR A 273 -3.23 -7.06 -15.92
N THR A 274 -4.41 -6.49 -16.08
CA THR A 274 -5.64 -7.21 -16.36
C THR A 274 -6.11 -6.85 -17.77
N SER A 275 -7.42 -6.90 -18.00
CA SER A 275 -8.06 -6.55 -19.25
C SER A 275 -9.11 -5.45 -19.09
N LEU A 276 -9.43 -4.76 -20.18
CA LEU A 276 -10.43 -3.70 -20.19
C LEU A 276 -11.86 -4.26 -20.15
N GLY A 277 -12.77 -3.48 -19.55
CA GLY A 277 -14.21 -3.80 -19.50
C GLY A 277 -14.93 -3.53 -20.82
N GLY A 278 -16.15 -4.05 -20.92
CA GLY A 278 -17.05 -3.77 -22.05
C GLY A 278 -17.40 -2.28 -22.11
N THR A 279 -17.67 -1.78 -23.30
CA THR A 279 -18.05 -0.37 -23.51
C THR A 279 -19.50 -0.27 -23.93
N SER A 280 -20.02 0.96 -24.00
CA SER A 280 -21.32 1.25 -24.63
C SER A 280 -21.41 0.89 -26.12
N ARG A 281 -20.31 0.45 -26.77
CA ARG A 281 -20.24 0.24 -28.23
C ARG A 281 -19.63 -1.08 -28.67
N HIS A 282 -18.77 -1.68 -27.85
CA HIS A 282 -18.01 -2.88 -28.20
C HIS A 282 -17.47 -3.57 -26.95
N ASP A 283 -17.03 -4.82 -27.11
CA ASP A 283 -16.40 -5.62 -26.07
C ASP A 283 -15.06 -5.02 -25.59
N GLY A 284 -14.61 -5.43 -24.40
CA GLY A 284 -13.33 -5.01 -23.85
C GLY A 284 -12.11 -5.54 -24.62
N ALA A 285 -10.95 -4.90 -24.43
CA ALA A 285 -9.68 -5.32 -25.03
C ALA A 285 -8.82 -6.17 -24.07
N ALA A 286 -8.17 -7.20 -24.62
CA ALA A 286 -7.41 -8.18 -23.86
C ALA A 286 -6.05 -7.62 -23.43
N MET A 287 -5.66 -7.88 -22.18
CA MET A 287 -4.29 -7.65 -21.70
C MET A 287 -3.80 -6.21 -21.95
N VAL A 288 -4.70 -5.24 -21.86
CA VAL A 288 -4.37 -3.82 -21.93
C VAL A 288 -4.43 -3.26 -20.52
N MET A 289 -3.29 -2.74 -20.07
CA MET A 289 -3.21 -2.05 -18.79
C MET A 289 -4.19 -0.88 -18.75
N VAL A 290 -5.05 -0.83 -17.74
CA VAL A 290 -5.92 0.33 -17.47
C VAL A 290 -5.08 1.57 -17.15
N MET A 291 -5.55 2.77 -17.53
CA MET A 291 -4.87 4.07 -17.31
C MET A 291 -3.62 4.32 -18.19
N ASN A 292 -2.76 3.32 -18.45
CA ASN A 292 -1.53 3.48 -19.25
C ASN A 292 -1.37 2.38 -20.32
N HIS A 293 -1.95 2.57 -21.50
CA HIS A 293 -1.99 1.55 -22.57
C HIS A 293 -0.65 1.34 -23.32
N PHE A 294 0.46 1.85 -22.79
CA PHE A 294 1.77 1.90 -23.48
C PHE A 294 2.84 1.00 -22.87
N THR A 295 2.50 0.16 -21.89
CA THR A 295 3.45 -0.74 -21.24
C THR A 295 3.34 -2.14 -21.86
N PRO A 296 4.29 -2.56 -22.72
CA PRO A 296 4.30 -3.91 -23.26
C PRO A 296 4.67 -4.93 -22.18
N GLY A 297 4.17 -6.15 -22.33
CA GLY A 297 4.56 -7.28 -21.48
C GLY A 297 5.95 -7.78 -21.82
N THR A 298 6.64 -8.35 -20.84
CA THR A 298 7.94 -8.99 -21.06
C THR A 298 7.75 -10.27 -21.90
N PRO A 299 8.54 -10.46 -22.99
CA PRO A 299 8.48 -11.69 -23.79
C PRO A 299 8.87 -12.93 -22.99
N MET A 300 8.31 -14.09 -23.37
CA MET A 300 8.56 -15.34 -22.64
C MET A 300 10.01 -15.79 -22.76
N GLU A 301 10.62 -15.57 -23.92
CA GLU A 301 12.03 -15.86 -24.16
C GLU A 301 12.94 -15.08 -23.21
N ILE A 302 12.58 -13.84 -22.85
CA ILE A 302 13.35 -13.02 -21.91
C ILE A 302 13.25 -13.57 -20.49
N PHE A 303 12.09 -14.07 -20.07
CA PHE A 303 11.99 -14.73 -18.76
C PHE A 303 12.93 -15.93 -18.68
N GLU A 304 12.92 -16.79 -19.70
CA GLU A 304 13.72 -18.01 -19.70
C GLU A 304 15.21 -17.77 -19.95
N SER A 305 15.58 -16.75 -20.74
CA SER A 305 16.99 -16.46 -21.07
C SER A 305 17.72 -15.73 -19.94
N GLU A 306 17.03 -14.86 -19.20
CA GLU A 306 17.65 -14.03 -18.17
C GLU A 306 17.52 -14.63 -16.76
N TYR A 307 16.41 -15.33 -16.49
CA TYR A 307 16.10 -15.83 -15.16
C TYR A 307 16.06 -17.37 -15.13
N PRO A 308 16.33 -17.99 -13.97
CA PRO A 308 16.20 -19.43 -13.78
C PRO A 308 14.72 -19.81 -13.61
N LEU A 309 13.94 -19.51 -14.65
CA LEU A 309 12.52 -19.81 -14.79
C LEU A 309 12.30 -20.55 -16.08
N ARG A 310 11.24 -21.35 -16.12
CA ARG A 310 10.64 -21.86 -17.35
C ARG A 310 9.17 -21.45 -17.38
N VAL A 311 8.70 -20.93 -18.50
CA VAL A 311 7.30 -20.62 -18.70
C VAL A 311 6.59 -21.91 -19.07
N ARG A 312 5.70 -22.42 -18.20
CA ARG A 312 4.94 -23.65 -18.49
C ARG A 312 3.74 -23.37 -19.40
N SER A 313 3.07 -22.24 -19.16
CA SER A 313 1.87 -21.85 -19.89
C SER A 313 1.67 -20.33 -19.84
N TYR A 314 1.08 -19.80 -20.90
CA TYR A 314 0.55 -18.45 -20.94
C TYR A 314 -0.76 -18.46 -21.73
N GLU A 315 -1.87 -18.40 -21.02
CA GLU A 315 -3.18 -18.79 -21.53
C GLU A 315 -4.24 -17.76 -21.19
N VAL A 316 -5.26 -17.69 -22.04
CA VAL A 316 -6.48 -16.95 -21.73
C VAL A 316 -7.35 -17.80 -20.79
N VAL A 317 -7.89 -17.20 -19.73
CA VAL A 317 -8.72 -17.92 -18.76
C VAL A 317 -10.16 -17.91 -19.25
N ARG A 318 -10.68 -19.06 -19.68
CA ARG A 318 -12.08 -19.21 -20.10
C ARG A 318 -13.05 -18.79 -18.98
N GLY A 319 -14.11 -18.06 -19.33
CA GLY A 319 -15.14 -17.61 -18.39
C GLY A 319 -14.68 -16.50 -17.43
N SER A 320 -13.53 -15.87 -17.68
CA SER A 320 -12.98 -14.81 -16.81
C SER A 320 -13.46 -13.40 -17.17
N ALA A 321 -14.22 -13.24 -18.26
CA ALA A 321 -14.81 -11.97 -18.67
C ALA A 321 -16.16 -11.76 -17.97
N GLY A 322 -16.41 -10.53 -17.52
CA GLY A 322 -17.76 -10.12 -17.12
C GLY A 322 -18.68 -10.11 -18.34
N ALA A 323 -19.85 -10.73 -18.19
CA ALA A 323 -20.86 -10.84 -19.22
C ALA A 323 -21.69 -9.56 -19.34
N GLY A 324 -22.14 -9.24 -20.54
CA GLY A 324 -23.04 -8.13 -20.80
C GLY A 324 -23.44 -8.10 -22.26
N ARG A 325 -24.28 -7.14 -22.66
CA ARG A 325 -24.53 -6.81 -24.07
C ARG A 325 -23.19 -6.71 -24.81
N TYR A 326 -22.25 -5.99 -24.19
CA TYR A 326 -20.83 -6.03 -24.53
C TYR A 326 -20.06 -6.62 -23.35
N ARG A 327 -19.33 -7.72 -23.57
CA ARG A 327 -18.56 -8.36 -22.52
C ARG A 327 -17.29 -7.58 -22.20
N GLY A 328 -16.76 -7.76 -20.99
CA GLY A 328 -15.37 -7.43 -20.74
C GLY A 328 -14.42 -8.31 -21.55
N CYS A 329 -13.13 -7.98 -21.58
CA CYS A 329 -12.17 -8.93 -22.11
C CYS A 329 -11.75 -9.97 -21.09
N LEU A 330 -11.22 -11.08 -21.59
CA LEU A 330 -10.79 -12.18 -20.76
C LEU A 330 -9.54 -11.83 -19.97
N GLY A 331 -9.49 -12.37 -18.76
CA GLY A 331 -8.27 -12.49 -18.00
C GLY A 331 -7.35 -13.57 -18.56
N TYR A 332 -6.19 -13.72 -17.94
CA TYR A 332 -5.16 -14.65 -18.38
C TYR A 332 -4.49 -15.33 -17.21
N ALA A 333 -3.83 -16.44 -17.48
CA ALA A 333 -2.98 -17.13 -16.53
C ALA A 333 -1.58 -17.30 -17.11
N ARG A 334 -0.57 -17.11 -16.26
CA ARG A 334 0.82 -17.42 -16.59
C ARG A 334 1.42 -18.31 -15.53
N GLU A 335 2.09 -19.37 -15.95
CA GLU A 335 2.77 -20.30 -15.06
C GLU A 335 4.28 -20.28 -15.24
N PHE A 336 4.97 -20.20 -14.12
CA PHE A 336 6.43 -20.31 -14.08
C PHE A 336 6.83 -21.53 -13.24
N GLU A 337 7.61 -22.41 -13.83
CA GLU A 337 8.41 -23.39 -13.10
C GLU A 337 9.71 -22.71 -12.65
N VAL A 338 10.00 -22.81 -11.35
CA VAL A 338 11.21 -22.28 -10.74
C VAL A 338 12.33 -23.29 -10.91
N LEU A 339 13.44 -22.89 -11.56
CA LEU A 339 14.56 -23.82 -11.83
C LEU A 339 15.65 -23.76 -10.77
N GLU A 340 15.71 -22.68 -9.99
CA GLU A 340 16.66 -22.49 -8.88
C GLU A 340 15.98 -21.83 -7.68
N ASP A 341 16.48 -22.12 -6.47
CA ASP A 341 16.00 -21.51 -5.23
C ASP A 341 15.97 -19.96 -5.31
N GLY A 342 14.86 -19.37 -4.88
CA GLY A 342 14.61 -17.94 -4.98
C GLY A 342 13.70 -17.40 -3.88
N VAL A 343 13.37 -16.11 -3.98
CA VAL A 343 12.40 -15.46 -3.09
C VAL A 343 11.37 -14.73 -3.94
N LEU A 344 10.12 -15.19 -3.88
CA LEU A 344 8.96 -14.51 -4.45
C LEU A 344 8.47 -13.44 -3.49
N THR A 345 8.17 -12.25 -3.99
CA THR A 345 7.28 -11.30 -3.33
C THR A 345 6.13 -10.97 -4.26
N VAL A 346 4.91 -11.22 -3.79
CA VAL A 346 3.65 -10.89 -4.45
C VAL A 346 3.20 -9.51 -4.00
N ARG A 347 2.91 -8.62 -4.95
CA ARG A 347 2.20 -7.37 -4.71
C ARG A 347 1.03 -7.27 -5.68
N SER A 348 -0.13 -7.69 -5.23
CA SER A 348 -1.32 -7.81 -6.04
C SER A 348 -2.54 -7.16 -5.38
N SER A 349 -3.70 -7.35 -5.98
CA SER A 349 -4.99 -6.85 -5.52
C SER A 349 -6.11 -7.75 -6.05
N ASN A 350 -7.36 -7.48 -5.67
CA ASN A 350 -8.55 -8.17 -6.22
C ASN A 350 -8.57 -9.70 -5.97
N HIS A 351 -8.03 -10.19 -4.85
CA HIS A 351 -8.19 -11.61 -4.50
C HIS A 351 -9.56 -11.96 -3.87
N ARG A 352 -10.32 -10.93 -3.45
CA ARG A 352 -11.60 -11.09 -2.75
C ARG A 352 -12.78 -10.40 -3.42
N PHE A 353 -12.61 -9.14 -3.82
CA PHE A 353 -13.71 -8.32 -4.35
C PHE A 353 -13.54 -8.10 -5.85
N ALA A 354 -14.49 -8.59 -6.65
CA ALA A 354 -14.55 -8.37 -8.08
C ALA A 354 -14.99 -6.94 -8.43
N THR A 355 -14.65 -6.48 -9.63
CA THR A 355 -15.14 -5.21 -10.14
C THR A 355 -16.61 -5.33 -10.55
N PRO A 356 -17.50 -4.40 -10.16
CA PRO A 356 -18.90 -4.45 -10.60
C PRO A 356 -19.01 -4.25 -12.11
N GLY A 357 -19.96 -4.92 -12.74
CA GLY A 357 -20.37 -4.60 -14.11
C GLY A 357 -21.15 -3.29 -14.18
N TYR A 358 -21.42 -2.84 -15.40
CA TYR A 358 -22.09 -1.57 -15.65
C TYR A 358 -23.43 -1.81 -16.37
N GLY A 359 -24.50 -1.19 -15.88
CA GLY A 359 -25.84 -1.28 -16.48
C GLY A 359 -26.30 -2.74 -16.64
N ASP A 360 -26.38 -3.49 -15.54
CA ASP A 360 -26.73 -4.93 -15.50
C ASP A 360 -25.72 -5.90 -16.13
N GLY A 361 -24.54 -5.40 -16.52
CA GLY A 361 -23.40 -6.27 -16.80
C GLY A 361 -22.90 -6.98 -15.53
N SER A 362 -22.26 -8.14 -15.72
CA SER A 362 -21.74 -8.95 -14.62
C SER A 362 -20.27 -8.66 -14.30
N SER A 363 -19.88 -9.04 -13.09
CA SER A 363 -18.51 -8.98 -12.61
C SER A 363 -17.66 -10.14 -13.15
N PRO A 364 -16.37 -9.91 -13.44
CA PRO A 364 -15.42 -10.98 -13.72
C PRO A 364 -15.01 -11.69 -12.41
N PRO A 365 -14.53 -12.94 -12.46
CA PRO A 365 -13.94 -13.61 -11.29
C PRO A 365 -12.72 -12.85 -10.72
N PRO A 366 -12.54 -12.84 -9.39
CA PRO A 366 -11.36 -12.23 -8.77
C PRO A 366 -10.05 -12.89 -9.19
N SER A 367 -8.98 -12.11 -9.18
CA SER A 367 -7.64 -12.57 -9.54
C SER A 367 -7.01 -13.43 -8.45
N ARG A 368 -6.08 -14.33 -8.79
CA ARG A 368 -5.42 -15.24 -7.84
C ARG A 368 -3.93 -15.40 -8.12
N VAL A 369 -3.18 -15.77 -7.07
CA VAL A 369 -1.81 -16.26 -7.19
C VAL A 369 -1.75 -17.61 -6.48
N ILE A 370 -1.28 -18.63 -7.18
CA ILE A 370 -1.31 -20.02 -6.70
C ILE A 370 0.11 -20.56 -6.76
N LEU A 371 0.62 -21.02 -5.62
CA LEU A 371 1.84 -21.81 -5.54
C LEU A 371 1.47 -23.29 -5.68
N ASN A 372 2.22 -24.01 -6.51
CA ASN A 372 2.12 -25.43 -6.76
C ASN A 372 0.69 -25.88 -7.14
N PRO A 373 0.08 -25.32 -8.21
CA PRO A 373 -1.33 -25.55 -8.56
C PRO A 373 -1.70 -27.03 -8.77
N ASP A 374 -0.76 -27.86 -9.23
CA ASP A 374 -0.98 -29.26 -9.57
C ASP A 374 -0.48 -30.24 -8.49
N ARG A 375 -0.04 -29.75 -7.31
CA ARG A 375 0.53 -30.58 -6.23
C ARG A 375 -0.39 -30.63 -5.02
N ALA A 376 -0.15 -31.62 -4.15
CA ALA A 376 -0.90 -31.77 -2.90
C ALA A 376 -0.69 -30.61 -1.91
N ASP A 377 0.46 -29.95 -1.98
CA ASP A 377 0.82 -28.77 -1.18
C ASP A 377 0.44 -27.44 -1.86
N ARG A 378 -0.56 -27.46 -2.74
CA ARG A 378 -1.11 -26.27 -3.38
C ARG A 378 -1.51 -25.21 -2.36
N GLU A 379 -1.14 -23.97 -2.64
CA GLU A 379 -1.47 -22.82 -1.79
C GLU A 379 -1.93 -21.61 -2.61
N VAL A 380 -2.98 -20.91 -2.17
CA VAL A 380 -3.37 -19.60 -2.73
C VAL A 380 -2.75 -18.51 -1.87
N LEU A 381 -1.93 -17.66 -2.48
CA LEU A 381 -1.19 -16.62 -1.78
C LEU A 381 -2.04 -15.34 -1.59
N ASP A 382 -1.74 -14.62 -0.52
CA ASP A 382 -2.37 -13.33 -0.23
C ASP A 382 -1.92 -12.23 -1.20
N ILE A 383 -2.63 -11.09 -1.18
CA ILE A 383 -2.31 -9.93 -2.04
C ILE A 383 -0.92 -9.35 -1.77
N LEU A 384 -0.38 -9.56 -0.56
CA LEU A 384 0.95 -9.19 -0.13
C LEU A 384 1.56 -10.40 0.55
N ASP A 385 2.51 -11.03 -0.11
CA ASP A 385 3.10 -12.26 0.41
C ASP A 385 4.55 -12.39 -0.01
N THR A 386 5.38 -13.02 0.82
CA THR A 386 6.78 -13.32 0.49
C THR A 386 7.10 -14.76 0.81
N ARG A 387 7.54 -15.51 -0.20
CA ARG A 387 7.78 -16.94 -0.13
C ARG A 387 9.18 -17.29 -0.58
N HIS A 388 9.82 -18.20 0.16
CA HIS A 388 11.01 -18.88 -0.32
C HIS A 388 10.57 -19.94 -1.32
N LEU A 389 11.09 -19.84 -2.54
CA LEU A 389 10.85 -20.79 -3.61
C LEU A 389 11.97 -21.83 -3.65
N LYS A 390 11.61 -23.05 -3.98
CA LYS A 390 12.53 -24.15 -4.28
C LYS A 390 12.53 -24.46 -5.77
N ALA A 391 13.66 -24.94 -6.26
CA ALA A 391 13.72 -25.54 -7.59
C ALA A 391 12.63 -26.63 -7.70
N GLY A 392 11.84 -26.58 -8.77
CA GLY A 392 10.67 -27.44 -9.01
C GLY A 392 9.34 -26.89 -8.52
N ASP A 393 9.30 -25.77 -7.78
CA ASP A 393 8.05 -25.10 -7.47
C ASP A 393 7.43 -24.46 -8.72
N VAL A 394 6.10 -24.42 -8.78
CA VAL A 394 5.35 -23.82 -9.89
C VAL A 394 4.49 -22.68 -9.36
N ILE A 395 4.55 -21.52 -9.99
CA ILE A 395 3.74 -20.36 -9.60
C ILE A 395 2.79 -20.02 -10.73
N ARG A 396 1.48 -20.00 -10.46
CA ARG A 396 0.42 -19.60 -11.40
C ARG A 396 -0.15 -18.25 -11.01
N PHE A 397 -0.06 -17.29 -11.93
CA PHE A 397 -0.65 -15.96 -11.81
C PHE A 397 -1.92 -15.88 -12.66
N GLU A 398 -3.10 -15.95 -12.04
CA GLU A 398 -4.39 -15.80 -12.71
C GLU A 398 -4.92 -14.38 -12.55
N ARG A 399 -5.14 -13.65 -13.64
CA ARG A 399 -5.64 -12.27 -13.65
C ARG A 399 -7.11 -12.22 -14.03
N SER A 400 -7.86 -11.36 -13.34
CA SER A 400 -9.25 -11.05 -13.67
C SER A 400 -9.36 -10.48 -15.07
N GLY A 401 -10.45 -10.83 -15.76
CA GLY A 401 -10.89 -10.12 -16.95
C GLY A 401 -11.53 -8.77 -16.62
N GLY A 402 -12.04 -8.09 -17.64
CA GLY A 402 -12.83 -6.86 -17.50
C GLY A 402 -14.29 -7.14 -17.15
N ALA A 403 -14.99 -6.15 -16.58
CA ALA A 403 -16.41 -6.26 -16.28
C ALA A 403 -17.29 -6.08 -17.53
N GLY A 404 -18.49 -6.64 -17.49
CA GLY A 404 -19.45 -6.54 -18.59
C GLY A 404 -20.23 -5.23 -18.59
N PHE A 405 -20.76 -4.88 -19.77
CA PHE A 405 -21.57 -3.69 -20.00
C PHE A 405 -22.94 -4.09 -20.57
N GLY A 406 -24.02 -3.60 -19.95
CA GLY A 406 -25.39 -3.88 -20.41
C GLY A 406 -25.89 -5.26 -19.97
N PRO A 407 -27.21 -5.50 -20.02
CA PRO A 407 -27.79 -6.80 -19.76
C PRO A 407 -27.22 -7.89 -20.69
N PRO A 408 -26.75 -9.04 -20.17
CA PRO A 408 -26.25 -10.15 -21.00
C PRO A 408 -27.26 -10.65 -22.04
N ALA A 409 -28.55 -10.68 -21.71
CA ALA A 409 -29.61 -11.14 -22.61
C ALA A 409 -29.72 -10.32 -23.93
N GLU A 410 -29.13 -9.13 -23.98
CA GLU A 410 -29.13 -8.28 -25.17
C GLU A 410 -27.88 -8.48 -26.05
N ARG A 411 -26.95 -9.37 -25.66
CA ARG A 411 -25.78 -9.69 -26.47
C ARG A 411 -26.22 -10.29 -27.80
N ALA A 412 -25.61 -9.83 -28.89
CA ALA A 412 -25.95 -10.31 -30.23
C ALA A 412 -25.68 -11.83 -30.35
N PRO A 413 -26.62 -12.62 -30.91
CA PRO A 413 -26.47 -14.06 -31.09
C PRO A 413 -25.18 -14.50 -31.78
N GLU A 414 -24.73 -13.71 -32.76
CA GLU A 414 -23.48 -13.97 -33.51
C GLU A 414 -22.24 -13.75 -32.64
N ALA A 415 -22.26 -12.72 -31.79
CA ALA A 415 -21.16 -12.47 -30.86
C ALA A 415 -21.05 -13.59 -29.81
N VAL A 416 -22.17 -14.18 -29.39
CA VAL A 416 -22.18 -15.37 -28.52
C VAL A 416 -21.58 -16.57 -29.24
N ARG A 417 -21.95 -16.84 -30.51
CA ARG A 417 -21.32 -17.90 -31.33
C ARG A 417 -19.82 -17.72 -31.43
N GLU A 418 -19.38 -16.50 -31.69
CA GLU A 418 -17.97 -16.17 -31.81
C GLU A 418 -17.22 -16.37 -30.49
N ASP A 419 -17.81 -15.99 -29.35
CA ASP A 419 -17.21 -16.24 -28.04
C ASP A 419 -17.06 -17.74 -27.75
N VAL A 420 -18.07 -18.56 -28.08
CA VAL A 420 -18.01 -20.01 -27.93
C VAL A 420 -16.95 -20.61 -28.86
N ARG A 421 -16.93 -20.21 -30.12
CA ARG A 421 -15.94 -20.68 -31.12
C ARG A 421 -14.51 -20.33 -30.73
N ASN A 422 -14.31 -19.16 -30.14
CA ASN A 422 -13.00 -18.73 -29.63
C ASN A 422 -12.63 -19.38 -28.27
N GLY A 423 -13.52 -20.19 -27.68
CA GLY A 423 -13.29 -20.84 -26.39
C GLY A 423 -13.33 -19.88 -25.19
N TYR A 424 -13.89 -18.68 -25.37
CA TYR A 424 -13.98 -17.64 -24.36
C TYR A 424 -14.98 -17.97 -23.26
N VAL A 425 -16.02 -18.71 -23.64
CA VAL A 425 -17.07 -19.24 -22.77
C VAL A 425 -17.43 -20.65 -23.28
N SER A 426 -17.83 -21.57 -22.40
CA SER A 426 -18.32 -22.88 -22.84
C SER A 426 -19.75 -22.76 -23.39
N PRO A 427 -20.21 -23.68 -24.26
CA PRO A 427 -21.59 -23.71 -24.75
C PRO A 427 -22.62 -23.67 -23.60
N ASP A 428 -22.44 -24.52 -22.59
CA ASP A 428 -23.34 -24.59 -21.42
C ASP A 428 -23.41 -23.26 -20.65
N ALA A 429 -22.25 -22.63 -20.43
CA ALA A 429 -22.18 -21.35 -19.73
C ALA A 429 -22.79 -20.23 -20.60
N ALA A 430 -22.58 -20.26 -21.92
CA ALA A 430 -23.17 -19.30 -22.83
C ALA A 430 -24.71 -19.37 -22.82
N ALA A 431 -25.26 -20.59 -22.84
CA ALA A 431 -26.70 -20.80 -22.74
C ALA A 431 -27.27 -20.26 -21.42
N GLY A 432 -26.61 -20.53 -20.29
CA GLY A 432 -27.03 -20.04 -18.97
C GLY A 432 -26.90 -18.52 -18.79
N ILE A 433 -25.88 -17.89 -19.38
CA ILE A 433 -25.59 -16.46 -19.21
C ILE A 433 -26.40 -15.60 -20.18
N TYR A 434 -26.48 -16.00 -21.45
CA TYR A 434 -27.04 -15.19 -22.53
C TYR A 434 -28.44 -15.65 -22.97
N GLY A 435 -28.94 -16.79 -22.46
CA GLY A 435 -30.27 -17.33 -22.79
C GLY A 435 -30.41 -17.82 -24.24
N GLN A 436 -29.28 -18.04 -24.93
CA GLN A 436 -29.23 -18.44 -26.32
C GLN A 436 -28.82 -19.92 -26.40
N PRO A 437 -29.71 -20.85 -26.78
CA PRO A 437 -29.32 -22.22 -27.06
C PRO A 437 -28.48 -22.23 -28.34
N GLN A 438 -27.30 -22.84 -28.33
CA GLN A 438 -26.53 -23.02 -29.57
C GLN A 438 -25.92 -24.41 -29.67
N GLU A 439 -26.23 -25.00 -30.82
CA GLU A 439 -25.79 -26.30 -31.32
C GLU A 439 -24.26 -26.39 -31.36
N ASP A 440 -23.74 -27.60 -31.12
CA ASP A 440 -22.32 -27.92 -31.28
C ASP A 440 -21.84 -27.58 -32.72
N PRO A 441 -20.60 -27.08 -32.88
CA PRO A 441 -20.05 -26.71 -34.17
C PRO A 441 -19.92 -27.87 -35.18
#